data_AF-A0A537EV43-F1
#
_entry.id   AF-A0A537EV43-F1
#
_cell.length_a   1.000
_cell.length_b   1.000
_cell.length_c   1.000
_cell.angle_alpha   90.00
_cell.angle_beta   90.00
_cell.angle_gamma   90.00
#
_symmetry.space_group_name_H-M   'P 1'
#
loop_
_entity.id
_entity.type
_entity.pdbx_description
1 polymer ?
#
loop_
_entity_poly.entity_id
_entity_poly.type
_entity_poly.pdbx_seq_one_letter_code
_entity_poly.pdbx_strand_id
1 'polypeptide(L)' 'MSRSSYGSPRTMHKVTCSDCGKETEVPFQPTEGRPVY' A
#
# COMPACT_ATOMS: atom_id res chain seq x y z
N MET A 1 29.54 -8.37 7.76
CA MET A 1 28.67 -7.20 7.97
C MET A 1 27.23 -7.60 7.70
N SER A 2 26.47 -7.81 8.77
CA SER A 2 25.06 -8.16 8.75
C SER A 2 24.25 -6.99 8.19
N ARG A 3 23.59 -7.16 7.05
CA ARG A 3 22.46 -6.31 6.66
C ARG A 3 21.40 -7.19 6.01
N SER A 4 20.46 -7.60 6.85
CA SER A 4 19.23 -8.29 6.48
C SER A 4 18.63 -7.63 5.25
N SER A 5 18.45 -8.43 4.20
CA SER A 5 17.80 -8.03 2.96
C SER A 5 16.32 -7.73 3.25
N TYR A 6 16.02 -6.50 3.68
CA TYR A 6 14.66 -5.97 3.84
C TYR A 6 14.01 -5.64 2.47
N GLY A 7 14.28 -6.45 1.46
CA GLY A 7 14.03 -6.17 0.04
C GLY A 7 13.11 -7.18 -0.63
N SER A 8 12.11 -7.72 0.07
CA SER A 8 11.00 -8.33 -0.67
C SER A 8 10.31 -7.19 -1.44
N PRO A 9 10.15 -7.27 -2.77
CA PRO A 9 9.54 -6.21 -3.56
C PRO A 9 8.14 -5.96 -2.98
N ARG A 10 7.95 -4.78 -2.40
CA ARG A 10 6.67 -4.40 -1.81
C ARG A 10 5.71 -4.22 -2.98
N THR A 11 4.73 -5.10 -3.13
CA THR A 11 3.69 -4.92 -4.13
C THR A 11 2.90 -3.68 -3.75
N MET A 12 3.04 -2.63 -4.56
CA MET A 12 2.25 -1.41 -4.41
C MET A 12 0.90 -1.63 -5.09
N HIS A 13 -0.18 -1.38 -4.36
CA HIS A 13 -1.53 -1.50 -4.85
C HIS A 13 -2.11 -0.10 -5.07
N LYS A 14 -2.70 0.13 -6.25
CA LYS A 14 -3.42 1.37 -6.55
C LYS A 14 -4.76 1.39 -5.80
N VAL A 15 -5.00 2.49 -5.10
CA VAL A 15 -6.18 2.70 -4.26
C VAL A 15 -6.68 4.13 -4.38
N THR A 16 -7.97 4.33 -4.21
CA THR A 16 -8.56 5.66 -4.09
C THR A 16 -8.70 6.01 -2.61
N CYS A 17 -8.08 7.11 -2.18
CA CYS A 17 -8.19 7.61 -0.80
C CYS A 17 -9.66 7.90 -0.47
N SER A 18 -10.16 7.34 0.62
CA SER A 18 -11.57 7.50 1.01
C SER A 18 -11.87 8.91 1.54
N ASP A 19 -10.86 9.64 2.04
CA ASP A 19 -11.04 11.01 2.56
C ASP A 19 -11.05 12.08 1.47
N CYS A 20 -10.16 11.95 0.46
CA CYS A 20 -9.98 12.99 -0.57
C CYS A 20 -10.34 12.54 -1.99
N GLY A 21 -10.61 11.25 -2.21
CA GLY A 21 -10.99 10.71 -3.53
C GLY A 21 -9.85 10.64 -4.55
N LYS A 22 -8.60 10.81 -4.12
CA LYS A 22 -7.42 10.78 -5.02
C LYS A 22 -6.83 9.38 -5.13
N GLU A 23 -6.30 9.07 -6.31
CA GLU A 23 -5.54 7.84 -6.53
C GLU A 23 -4.18 7.92 -5.84
N THR A 24 -3.81 6.85 -5.12
CA THR A 24 -2.53 6.69 -4.42
C THR A 24 -2.09 5.22 -4.46
N GLU A 25 -0.85 4.96 -4.08
CA GLU A 25 -0.26 3.62 -4.07
C GLU A 25 0.11 3.21 -2.64
N VAL A 26 -0.38 2.07 -2.19
CA VAL A 26 -0.16 1.57 -0.83
C VAL A 26 0.49 0.18 -0.83
N PRO A 27 1.35 -0.14 0.15
CA PRO A 27 2.04 -1.43 0.21
C PRO A 27 1.17 -2.56 0.80
N PHE A 28 -0.13 -2.34 0.98
CA PHE A 28 -1.08 -3.31 1.50
C PHE A 28 -2.20 -3.54 0.50
N GLN A 29 -2.79 -4.73 0.51
CA GLN A 29 -3.89 -5.05 -0.40
C GLN A 29 -5.17 -4.35 0.08
N PRO A 30 -5.78 -3.47 -0.72
CA PRO A 30 -7.09 -2.89 -0.40
C PRO A 30 -8.14 -3.99 -0.38
N THR A 31 -8.85 -4.12 0.74
CA THR A 31 -10.01 -5.01 0.85
C THR A 31 -11.28 -4.23 0.52
N GLU A 32 -12.13 -4.75 -0.37
CA GLU A 32 -13.46 -4.20 -0.66
C GLU A 32 -14.27 -4.14 0.64
N GLY A 33 -14.44 -2.93 1.20
CA GLY A 33 -15.19 -2.69 2.44
C GLY A 33 -14.40 -2.08 3.60
N ARG A 34 -13.07 -1.89 3.49
CA ARG A 34 -12.30 -1.10 4.48
C ARG A 34 -11.78 0.19 3.84
N PRO A 35 -12.14 1.37 4.37
CA PRO A 35 -11.65 2.64 3.86
C PRO A 35 -10.13 2.70 3.94
N VAL A 36 -9.52 3.20 2.87
CA VAL A 36 -8.10 3.52 2.81
C VAL A 36 -7.95 4.95 3.32
N TYR A 37 -7.34 5.09 4.49
CA TYR A 37 -6.95 6.37 5.10
C TYR A 37 -5.52 6.73 4.69
#